data_AF-A0A9X4ETZ2-F1
#
_entry.id   AF-A0A9X4ETZ2-F1
#
_cell.length_a   1.000
_cell.length_b   1.000
_cell.length_c   1.000
_cell.angle_alpha   90.00
_cell.angle_beta   90.00
_cell.angle_gamma   90.00
#
_symmetry.space_group_name_H-M   'P 1'
#
loop_
_entity.id
_entity.type
_entity.pdbx_description
1 polymer ?
#
loop_
_entity_poly.entity_id
_entity_poly.type
_entity_poly.pdbx_seq_one_letter_code
_entity_poly.pdbx_strand_id
1 'polypeptide(L)'
;MSKKENRCHCGTGHKITCPKCSKLKMVILLKNGNSHLKYKTSHTTYANPVWYNHLSKNSKTINTLINSMYKRFQKSKYANATNKLMFFDNQTKQHITTIVTA
;
A
#
# COMPACT_ATOMS: atom_id res chain seq x y z
N MET A 1 -29.87 13.37 3.01
CA MET A 1 -29.76 11.91 2.76
C MET A 1 -28.33 11.46 3.03
N SER A 2 -28.09 10.80 4.17
CA SER A 2 -26.75 10.30 4.54
C SER A 2 -26.29 9.25 3.53
N LYS A 3 -25.16 9.52 2.85
CA LYS A 3 -24.50 8.55 1.96
C LYS A 3 -24.27 7.27 2.78
N LYS A 4 -24.91 6.16 2.39
CA LYS A 4 -24.62 4.83 2.93
C LYS A 4 -23.11 4.60 2.80
N GLU A 5 -22.40 4.58 3.92
CA GLU A 5 -20.99 4.22 3.95
C GLU A 5 -20.85 2.82 3.36
N ASN A 6 -20.16 2.71 2.23
CA ASN A 6 -19.86 1.44 1.58
C ASN A 6 -19.08 0.54 2.56
N ARG A 7 -19.79 -0.31 3.32
CA ARG A 7 -19.16 -1.31 4.18
C ARG A 7 -18.35 -2.25 3.28
N CYS A 8 -17.03 -2.29 3.46
CA CYS A 8 -16.14 -3.19 2.72
C CYS A 8 -16.58 -4.66 2.90
N HIS A 9 -17.13 -5.26 1.84
CA HIS A 9 -17.44 -6.70 1.78
C HIS A 9 -16.20 -7.60 1.73
N CYS A 10 -15.02 -7.00 1.78
CA CYS A 10 -13.72 -7.65 1.86
C CYS A 10 -13.35 -8.02 3.31
N GLY A 11 -14.02 -7.43 4.30
CA GLY A 11 -13.87 -7.76 5.72
C GLY A 11 -14.59 -9.05 6.13
N THR A 12 -15.50 -9.57 5.29
CA THR A 12 -16.29 -10.80 5.53
C THR A 12 -15.47 -12.09 5.60
N GLY A 13 -14.14 -11.99 5.48
CA GLY A 13 -13.18 -13.09 5.67
C GLY A 13 -11.94 -12.69 6.48
N HIS A 14 -12.05 -11.72 7.41
CA HIS A 14 -10.98 -11.28 8.31
C HIS A 14 -9.69 -10.77 7.62
N LYS A 15 -9.77 -10.31 6.37
CA LYS A 15 -8.61 -9.79 5.66
C LYS A 15 -8.09 -8.52 6.34
N ILE A 16 -6.84 -8.55 6.79
CA ILE A 16 -6.19 -7.42 7.48
C ILE A 16 -6.12 -6.18 6.57
N THR A 17 -5.94 -6.37 5.26
CA THR A 17 -5.86 -5.31 4.24
C THR A 17 -6.76 -5.64 3.04
N CYS A 18 -7.16 -4.62 2.26
CA CYS A 18 -7.91 -4.85 1.02
C CYS A 18 -7.57 -3.83 -0.08
N PRO A 19 -7.28 -4.29 -1.32
CA PRO A 19 -7.04 -3.41 -2.45
C PRO A 19 -8.17 -2.45 -2.81
N LYS A 20 -9.42 -2.76 -2.46
CA LYS A 20 -10.60 -1.93 -2.76
C LYS A 20 -10.95 -0.95 -1.64
N CYS A 21 -10.67 -1.33 -0.39
CA CYS A 21 -11.27 -0.65 0.76
C CYS A 21 -10.29 -0.11 1.78
N SER A 22 -9.02 -0.51 1.73
CA SER A 22 -7.98 0.22 2.42
C SER A 22 -7.94 1.65 1.87
N LYS A 23 -7.87 2.64 2.75
CA LYS A 23 -7.84 4.07 2.39
C LYS A 23 -6.57 4.47 1.64
N LEU A 24 -5.45 3.86 2.00
CA LEU A 24 -4.11 4.23 1.56
C LEU A 24 -3.44 3.07 0.84
N LYS A 25 -2.87 3.35 -0.34
CA LYS A 25 -2.03 2.44 -1.13
C LYS A 25 -0.59 2.94 -1.10
N MET A 26 0.36 2.05 -0.87
CA MET A 26 1.80 2.30 -0.95
C MET A 26 2.40 1.42 -2.04
N VAL A 27 3.04 2.05 -3.04
CA VAL A 27 3.80 1.35 -4.07
C VAL A 27 5.27 1.39 -3.70
N ILE A 28 5.91 0.23 -3.68
CA ILE A 28 7.32 0.06 -3.33
C ILE A 28 8.12 0.00 -4.63
N LEU A 29 8.66 1.14 -5.09
CA LEU A 29 9.44 1.19 -6.32
C LEU A 29 10.87 0.72 -6.07
N LEU A 30 11.18 -0.48 -6.55
CA LEU A 30 12.46 -1.13 -6.33
C LEU A 30 13.59 -0.48 -7.15
N LYS A 31 14.82 -0.49 -6.62
CA LYS A 31 16.05 -0.16 -7.34
C LYS A 31 16.26 -1.20 -8.47
N ASN A 32 16.94 -0.82 -9.55
CA ASN A 32 17.31 -1.74 -10.62
C ASN A 32 18.10 -2.95 -10.06
N GLY A 33 17.97 -4.12 -10.67
CA GLY A 33 18.57 -5.37 -10.19
C GLY A 33 17.73 -6.15 -9.16
N ASN A 34 16.69 -5.56 -8.58
CA ASN A 34 15.84 -6.22 -7.56
C ASN A 34 14.57 -6.88 -8.15
N SER A 35 14.60 -7.32 -9.40
CA SER A 35 13.42 -7.92 -10.07
C SER A 35 12.90 -9.18 -9.38
N HIS A 36 13.76 -9.94 -8.69
CA HIS A 36 13.39 -11.12 -7.92
C HIS A 36 12.45 -10.81 -6.73
N LEU A 37 12.36 -9.55 -6.30
CA LEU A 37 11.45 -9.09 -5.25
C LEU A 37 10.10 -8.61 -5.79
N LYS A 38 9.94 -8.50 -7.11
CA LYS A 38 8.66 -8.18 -7.74
C LYS A 38 7.72 -9.38 -7.62
N TYR A 39 6.42 -9.11 -7.51
CA TYR A 39 5.43 -10.18 -7.53
C TYR A 39 4.97 -10.43 -8.95
N LYS A 40 4.69 -11.71 -9.24
CA LYS A 40 4.20 -12.16 -10.55
C LYS A 40 2.72 -11.78 -10.69
N THR A 41 2.36 -11.05 -11.74
CA THR A 41 0.97 -10.64 -12.03
C THR A 41 0.29 -11.57 -13.02
N SER A 42 1.03 -12.08 -14.01
CA SER A 42 0.60 -13.10 -14.96
C SER A 42 1.78 -14.00 -15.32
N HIS A 43 1.62 -15.00 -16.20
CA HIS A 43 2.71 -15.91 -16.57
C HIS A 43 4.03 -15.22 -16.96
N THR A 44 3.97 -14.01 -17.52
CA THR A 44 5.12 -13.30 -18.08
C THR A 44 5.38 -11.91 -17.46
N THR A 45 4.48 -11.41 -16.60
CA THR A 45 4.57 -10.02 -16.11
C THR A 45 4.86 -9.96 -14.61
N TYR A 46 5.70 -8.99 -14.23
CA TYR A 46 6.11 -8.72 -12.86
C TYR A 46 5.81 -7.27 -12.48
N ALA A 47 5.28 -7.07 -11.28
CA ALA A 47 4.96 -5.75 -10.77
C ALA A 47 5.68 -5.45 -9.45
N ASN A 48 5.97 -4.16 -9.24
CA ASN A 48 6.50 -3.66 -7.98
C ASN A 48 5.53 -3.96 -6.84
N PRO A 49 6.01 -4.41 -5.66
CA PRO A 49 5.15 -4.71 -4.52
C PRO A 49 4.24 -3.54 -4.15
N VAL A 50 2.99 -3.85 -3.80
CA VAL A 50 1.99 -2.88 -3.36
C VAL A 50 1.46 -3.29 -2.02
N TRP A 51 1.48 -2.35 -1.07
CA TRP A 51 0.89 -2.52 0.24
C TRP A 51 -0.30 -1.60 0.44
N TYR A 52 -1.16 -2.01 1.36
CA TYR A 52 -2.35 -1.28 1.75
C TYR A 52 -2.37 -1.09 3.26
N ASN A 53 -3.00 -0.02 3.75
CA ASN A 53 -3.19 0.11 5.19
C ASN A 53 -4.17 -0.94 5.72
N HIS A 54 -4.08 -1.22 7.03
CA HIS A 54 -5.01 -2.15 7.68
C HIS A 54 -6.41 -1.56 7.73
N LEU A 55 -7.43 -2.37 7.44
CA LEU A 55 -8.83 -1.93 7.39
C LEU A 55 -9.30 -1.34 8.74
N SER A 56 -8.89 -1.95 9.85
CA SER A 56 -9.19 -1.49 11.21
C SER A 56 -8.63 -0.10 11.54
N LYS A 57 -7.77 0.46 10.68
CA LYS A 57 -7.17 1.78 10.85
C LYS A 57 -7.68 2.81 9.83
N ASN A 58 -8.66 2.48 8.98
CA ASN A 58 -9.19 3.40 7.96
C ASN A 58 -9.70 4.73 8.50
N SER A 59 -10.16 4.78 9.76
CA SER A 59 -10.60 6.00 10.44
C SER A 59 -9.45 6.94 10.86
N LYS A 60 -8.19 6.48 10.80
CA LYS A 60 -7.03 7.30 11.16
C LYS A 60 -6.70 8.31 10.06
N THR A 61 -5.97 9.37 10.45
CA THR A 61 -5.48 10.39 9.52
C THR A 61 -4.48 9.78 8.55
N ILE A 62 -4.36 10.40 7.36
CA ILE A 62 -3.44 9.95 6.31
C ILE A 62 -1.99 9.91 6.83
N ASN A 63 -1.54 10.93 7.55
CA ASN A 63 -0.19 10.99 8.11
C ASN A 63 0.09 9.84 9.09
N THR A 64 -0.86 9.50 9.97
CA THR A 64 -0.72 8.35 10.88
C THR A 64 -0.61 7.04 10.10
N LEU A 65 -1.38 6.88 9.03
CA LEU A 65 -1.32 5.69 8.18
C LEU A 65 0.02 5.58 7.44
N ILE A 66 0.49 6.67 6.83
CA ILE A 66 1.79 6.73 6.15
C ILE A 66 2.90 6.33 7.12
N ASN A 67 2.97 6.96 8.30
CA ASN A 67 4.01 6.68 9.30
C ASN A 67 3.98 5.22 9.77
N SER A 68 2.80 4.65 9.98
CA SER A 68 2.66 3.23 10.35
C SER A 68 3.11 2.30 9.23
N MET A 69 2.74 2.58 7.98
CA MET A 69 3.16 1.80 6.82
C MET A 69 4.66 1.88 6.60
N TYR A 70 5.25 3.07 6.73
CA TYR A 70 6.69 3.30 6.61
C TYR A 70 7.48 2.52 7.66
N LYS A 71 7.06 2.56 8.94
CA LYS A 71 7.70 1.76 10.00
C LYS A 71 7.68 0.26 9.72
N ARG A 72 6.60 -0.26 9.12
CA ARG A 72 6.55 -1.68 8.70
C ARG A 72 7.46 -1.95 7.51
N PHE A 73 7.54 -1.02 6.57
CA PHE A 73 8.41 -1.12 5.41
C PHE A 73 9.88 -1.22 5.82
N GLN A 74 10.32 -0.38 6.76
CA GLN A 74 11.71 -0.37 7.24
C GLN A 74 12.16 -1.71 7.84
N LYS A 75 11.22 -2.53 8.36
CA LYS A 75 11.50 -3.86 8.91
C LYS A 75 11.36 -5.00 7.90
N SER A 76 11.10 -4.68 6.63
CA SER A 76 10.82 -5.66 5.60
C SER A 76 12.03 -5.93 4.73
N LYS A 77 11.99 -7.05 3.99
CA LYS A 77 12.99 -7.39 2.97
C LYS A 77 13.15 -6.33 1.86
N TYR A 78 12.21 -5.39 1.74
CA TYR A 78 12.25 -4.36 0.71
C TYR A 78 13.03 -3.11 1.13
N ALA A 79 13.37 -2.95 2.42
CA ALA A 79 13.95 -1.71 2.95
C ALA A 79 15.18 -1.24 2.16
N ASN A 80 16.13 -2.14 1.92
CA ASN A 80 17.40 -1.83 1.23
C ASN A 80 17.31 -1.96 -0.31
N ALA A 81 16.21 -2.53 -0.82
CA ALA A 81 16.00 -2.79 -2.25
C ALA A 81 15.12 -1.72 -2.93
N THR A 82 14.64 -0.74 -2.18
CA THR A 82 13.68 0.27 -2.64
C THR A 82 14.39 1.56 -3.00
N ASN A 83 14.00 2.19 -4.10
CA ASN A 83 14.43 3.53 -4.50
C ASN A 83 13.52 4.60 -3.86
N LYS A 84 12.20 4.39 -3.97
CA LYS A 84 11.21 5.28 -3.38
C LYS A 84 9.89 4.57 -3.07
N LEU A 85 9.18 5.10 -2.09
CA LEU A 85 7.81 4.73 -1.77
C LEU A 85 6.87 5.80 -2.29
N MET A 86 5.81 5.39 -2.99
CA MET A 86 4.77 6.31 -3.43
C MET A 86 3.46 5.98 -2.74
N PHE A 87 2.87 6.98 -2.08
CA PHE A 87 1.60 6.85 -1.38
C PHE A 87 0.48 7.50 -2.19
N PHE A 88 -0.65 6.80 -2.26
CA PHE A 88 -1.83 7.25 -2.99
C PHE A 88 -3.07 7.06 -2.14
N ASP A 89 -4.01 7.99 -2.27
CA ASP A 89 -5.38 7.74 -1.86
C ASP A 89 -5.92 6.60 -2.73
N ASN A 90 -6.34 5.52 -2.08
CA ASN A 90 -6.71 4.32 -2.81
C ASN A 90 -8.11 4.42 -3.44
N GLN A 91 -8.95 5.37 -3.01
CA GLN A 91 -10.26 5.61 -3.60
C GLN A 91 -10.14 6.54 -4.80
N THR A 92 -9.52 7.71 -4.63
CA THR A 92 -9.41 8.73 -5.68
C THR A 92 -8.24 8.48 -6.63
N LYS A 93 -7.33 7.56 -6.28
CA LYS A 93 -6.07 7.28 -7.00
C LYS A 93 -5.11 8.46 -7.03
N GLN A 94 -5.40 9.53 -6.29
CA GLN A 94 -4.54 10.70 -6.23
C GLN A 94 -3.26 10.36 -5.48
N HIS A 95 -2.15 10.86 -6.02
CA HIS A 95 -0.87 10.83 -5.33
C HIS A 95 -0.93 11.73 -4.09
N ILE A 96 -0.41 11.24 -2.97
CA ILE A 96 -0.35 11.97 -1.71
C ILE A 96 1.07 12.44 -1.46
N THR A 97 2.04 11.52 -1.48
CA THR A 97 3.43 11.83 -1.19
C THR A 97 4.38 10.75 -1.69
N THR A 98 5.65 11.11 -1.82
CA THR A 98 6.75 10.22 -2.17
C THR A 98 7.83 10.32 -1.11
N ILE A 99 8.33 9.18 -0.64
CA ILE A 99 9.48 9.11 0.26
C ILE A 99 10.62 8.44 -0.51
N VAL A 100 11.73 9.15 -0.71
CA VAL A 100 12.96 8.58 -1.27
C VAL A 100 13.68 7.81 -0.16
N THR A 101 14.08 6.58 -0.47
CA THR A 101 14.81 5.73 0.48
C THR A 101 16.29 5.74 0.10
N ALA A 102 17.16 5.85 1.12
CA ALA A 102 18.61 5.84 0.94
C ALA A 102 19.12 4.53 0.28
#